data_AF-A0A2S9FY31-F1
#
_entry.id   AF-A0A2S9FY31-F1
#
_cell.length_a   1.000
_cell.length_b   1.000
_cell.length_c   1.000
_cell.angle_alpha   90.00
_cell.angle_beta   90.00
_cell.angle_gamma   90.00
#
_symmetry.space_group_name_H-M   'P 1'
#
loop_
_entity.id
_entity.type
_entity.pdbx_description
1 polymer ?
#
loop_
_entity_poly.entity_id
_entity_poly.type
_entity_poly.pdbx_seq_one_letter_code
_entity_poly.pdbx_strand_id
1 'polypeptide(L)'
;DVRLDNLFRVFNNTRYTHIDPSERQDDLTSLVEPKEGEPFVLPPGEFVLGATLERCTLPDDLAGRLEGKSSLGRLGLLTHSTAGF
;
A
#
# COMPACT_ATOMS: atom_id res chain seq x y z
N ASP A 1 -7.36 -9.70 12.17
CA ASP A 1 -6.26 -8.76 11.91
C ASP A 1 -5.30 -9.34 10.90
N VAL A 2 -4.76 -8.50 10.02
CA VAL A 2 -3.67 -8.81 9.09
C VAL A 2 -2.43 -8.02 9.48
N ARG A 3 -1.25 -8.46 9.05
CA ARG A 3 0.04 -7.83 9.34
C ARG A 3 0.59 -7.16 8.09
N LEU A 4 1.45 -6.16 8.30
CA LEU A 4 2.12 -5.43 7.24
C LEU A 4 3.36 -6.22 6.78
N ASP A 5 3.49 -6.42 5.47
CA ASP A 5 4.70 -6.96 4.86
C ASP A 5 5.82 -5.91 4.82
N ASN A 6 7.05 -6.31 4.50
CA ASN A 6 8.20 -5.40 4.45
C ASN A 6 8.44 -4.76 3.07
N LEU A 7 7.61 -5.08 2.07
CA LEU A 7 7.72 -4.56 0.71
C LEU A 7 6.79 -3.37 0.48
N PHE A 8 7.38 -2.24 0.05
CA PHE A 8 6.66 -1.00 -0.25
C PHE A 8 6.94 -0.53 -1.67
N ARG A 9 5.96 0.08 -2.33
CA ARG A 9 6.17 0.83 -3.57
C ARG A 9 5.96 2.33 -3.32
N VAL A 10 6.98 3.11 -3.69
CA VAL A 10 6.98 4.58 -3.61
C VAL A 10 6.84 5.18 -5.01
N PHE A 11 6.13 6.32 -5.13
CA PHE A 11 5.89 6.96 -6.43
C PHE A 11 7.05 7.86 -6.87
N ASN A 12 7.49 7.71 -8.12
CA ASN A 12 8.59 8.46 -8.72
C ASN A 12 8.09 9.78 -9.37
N ASN A 13 7.51 10.67 -8.56
CA ASN A 13 6.83 11.89 -9.03
C ASN A 13 7.73 12.89 -9.76
N THR A 14 9.06 12.77 -9.65
CA THR A 14 10.00 13.66 -10.36
C THR A 14 10.19 13.29 -11.84
N ARG A 15 9.77 12.09 -12.25
CA ARG A 15 9.95 11.59 -13.63
C ARG A 15 8.71 11.75 -14.51
N TYR A 16 7.55 11.99 -13.90
CA TYR A 16 6.27 12.07 -14.59
C TYR A 16 5.54 13.35 -14.20
N THR A 17 4.91 14.00 -15.17
CA THR A 17 4.08 15.19 -14.91
C THR A 17 2.69 14.81 -14.39
N HIS A 18 2.20 13.61 -14.70
CA HIS A 18 0.90 13.09 -14.31
C HIS A 18 0.84 11.56 -14.43
N ILE A 19 -0.23 10.97 -13.89
CA ILE A 19 -0.59 9.56 -14.06
C ILE A 19 -1.69 9.48 -15.13
N ASP A 20 -1.49 8.68 -16.16
CA ASP A 20 -2.47 8.38 -17.21
C ASP A 20 -2.81 6.88 -17.17
N PRO A 21 -4.02 6.51 -16.68
CA PRO A 21 -4.44 5.12 -16.60
C PRO A 21 -4.54 4.38 -17.95
N SER A 22 -4.58 5.10 -19.07
CA SER A 22 -4.64 4.51 -20.41
C SER A 22 -3.28 4.13 -20.99
N GLU A 23 -2.20 4.63 -20.38
CA GLU A 23 -0.83 4.42 -20.81
C GLU A 23 -0.06 3.51 -19.85
N ARG A 24 0.94 2.79 -20.37
CA ARG A 24 1.84 2.00 -19.52
C ARG A 24 2.91 2.90 -18.90
N GLN A 25 2.94 2.95 -17.58
CA GLN A 25 3.91 3.74 -16.80
C GLN A 25 4.67 2.83 -15.83
N ASP A 26 5.45 1.88 -16.37
CA ASP A 26 6.08 0.80 -15.58
C ASP A 26 7.07 1.33 -14.51
N ASP A 27 7.71 2.47 -14.76
CA ASP A 27 8.64 3.14 -13.82
C ASP A 27 7.95 4.14 -12.88
N LEU A 28 6.61 4.17 -12.82
CA LEU A 28 5.86 5.07 -11.94
C LEU A 28 6.19 4.83 -10.46
N THR A 29 6.56 3.60 -10.10
CA THR A 29 6.91 3.24 -8.73
C THR A 29 8.23 2.50 -8.62
N SER A 30 8.89 2.65 -7.48
CA SER A 30 10.10 1.90 -7.12
C SER A 30 9.82 1.00 -5.91
N LEU A 31 10.37 -0.22 -5.91
CA LEU A 31 10.31 -1.12 -4.75
C LEU A 31 11.30 -0.69 -3.68
N VAL A 32 10.85 -0.63 -2.43
CA VAL A 32 11.64 -0.30 -1.25
C VAL A 32 11.39 -1.36 -0.18
N GLU A 33 12.48 -1.88 0.37
CA GLU A 33 12.47 -2.81 1.50
C GLU A 33 13.34 -2.20 2.62
N PRO A 34 12.77 -1.89 3.79
CA PRO A 34 13.55 -1.47 4.95
C PRO A 34 14.52 -2.57 5.36
N LYS A 35 15.70 -2.20 5.87
CA LYS A 35 16.62 -3.18 6.43
C LYS A 35 15.99 -3.87 7.64
N GLU A 36 16.48 -5.07 7.94
CA GLU A 36 16.03 -5.81 9.12
C GLU A 36 16.20 -4.95 10.39
N GLY A 37 15.11 -4.80 11.15
CA GLY A 37 15.06 -3.98 12.36
C GLY A 37 14.85 -2.48 12.14
N GLU A 38 14.87 -1.99 10.89
CA GLU A 38 14.58 -0.60 10.56
C GLU A 38 13.10 -0.41 10.17
N PRO A 39 12.44 0.68 10.61
CA PRO A 39 11.07 0.96 10.20
C PRO A 39 11.02 1.58 8.78
N PHE A 40 9.90 1.35 8.08
CA PHE A 40 9.52 2.22 6.98
C PHE A 40 8.94 3.53 7.54
N VAL A 41 9.57 4.66 7.22
CA VAL A 41 9.07 5.98 7.63
C VAL A 41 8.17 6.53 6.53
N LEU A 42 6.90 6.74 6.85
CA LEU A 42 5.93 7.38 5.96
C LEU A 42 5.78 8.87 6.32
N PRO A 43 6.29 9.80 5.50
CA PRO A 43 6.14 11.22 5.77
C PRO A 43 4.67 11.68 5.66
N PRO A 44 4.28 12.76 6.35
CA PRO A 44 2.93 13.32 6.23
C PRO A 44 2.58 13.69 4.78
N GLY A 45 1.40 13.26 4.32
CA GLY A 45 0.90 13.56 2.97
C GLY A 45 1.43 12.64 1.86
N GLU A 46 2.37 11.75 2.18
CA GLU A 46 2.89 10.78 1.21
C GLU A 46 1.94 9.59 1.05
N PHE A 47 1.95 9.02 -0.15
CA PHE A 47 1.18 7.83 -0.52
C PHE A 47 2.11 6.72 -1.00
N VAL A 48 1.93 5.53 -0.45
CA VAL A 48 2.74 4.35 -0.78
C VAL A 48 1.83 3.14 -0.91
N LEU A 49 2.24 2.16 -1.72
CA LEU A 49 1.58 0.87 -1.78
C LEU A 49 2.30 -0.08 -0.81
N GLY A 50 1.55 -0.79 0.01
CA GLY A 50 2.05 -1.88 0.86
C GLY A 50 1.31 -3.18 0.56
N ALA A 51 1.73 -4.26 1.21
CA ALA A 51 1.11 -5.57 1.11
C ALA A 51 0.78 -6.14 2.49
N THR A 52 -0.18 -7.06 2.54
CA THR A 52 -0.37 -7.91 3.72
C THR A 52 0.71 -8.97 3.75
N LEU A 53 1.24 -9.25 4.95
CA LEU A 53 2.16 -10.36 5.17
C LEU A 53 1.46 -11.71 4.91
N GLU A 54 0.17 -11.79 5.19
CA GLU A 54 -0.64 -12.97 4.93
C GLU A 54 -0.93 -13.15 3.43
N ARG A 55 -0.95 -14.42 3.00
CA ARG A 55 -1.55 -14.84 1.73
C ARG A 55 -2.95 -15.38 2.00
N CYS A 56 -3.96 -14.66 1.51
CA CYS A 56 -5.36 -15.05 1.66
C CYS A 56 -5.86 -15.77 0.39
N THR A 57 -6.71 -16.78 0.57
CA THR A 57 -7.44 -17.45 -0.51
C THR A 57 -8.89 -17.55 -0.10
N LEU A 58 -9.79 -17.12 -0.97
CA LEU A 58 -11.23 -17.18 -0.74
C LEU A 58 -11.85 -18.22 -1.68
N PRO A 59 -12.87 -18.97 -1.23
CA PRO A 59 -13.73 -19.76 -2.11
C PRO A 59 -14.58 -18.86 -3.02
N ASP A 60 -15.28 -19.47 -3.98
CA ASP A 60 -16.10 -18.78 -4.99
C ASP A 60 -17.39 -18.16 -4.45
N ASP A 61 -17.74 -18.44 -3.19
CA ASP A 61 -18.95 -17.97 -2.52
C ASP A 61 -18.69 -16.94 -1.40
N LEU A 62 -17.45 -16.46 -1.24
CA LEU A 62 -17.09 -15.46 -0.24
C LEU A 62 -16.43 -14.21 -0.84
N ALA A 63 -16.72 -13.06 -0.22
CA ALA A 63 -16.05 -11.80 -0.47
C ALA A 63 -15.38 -11.29 0.81
N GLY A 64 -14.18 -10.72 0.67
CA GLY A 64 -13.43 -10.11 1.75
C GLY A 64 -13.49 -8.60 1.69
N ARG A 65 -13.50 -7.93 2.84
CA ARG A 65 -13.33 -6.47 2.94
C ARG A 65 -12.19 -6.16 3.88
N LEU A 66 -11.29 -5.29 3.46
CA LEU A 66 -10.18 -4.82 4.28
C LEU A 66 -10.55 -3.49 4.93
N GLU A 67 -10.38 -3.42 6.25
CA GLU A 67 -10.75 -2.27 7.08
C GLU A 67 -9.55 -1.82 7.91
N GLY A 68 -9.37 -0.51 8.00
CA GLY A 68 -8.33 0.06 8.84
C GLY A 68 -8.63 -0.09 10.34
N LYS A 69 -7.59 -0.28 11.15
CA LYS A 69 -7.76 -0.29 12.61
C LYS A 69 -7.96 1.12 13.13
N SER A 70 -8.98 1.30 13.97
CA SER A 70 -9.31 2.60 14.58
C SER A 70 -8.12 3.22 15.35
N SER A 71 -7.27 2.40 15.98
CA SER A 71 -6.07 2.87 16.67
C SER A 71 -5.07 3.56 15.74
N LEU A 72 -4.92 3.07 14.50
CA LEU A 72 -4.03 3.64 13.49
C LEU A 72 -4.67 4.87 12.82
N GLY A 73 -5.97 4.79 12.53
CA GLY A 73 -6.71 5.94 11.97
C GLY A 73 -6.67 7.17 12.87
N ARG A 74 -6.73 7.00 14.20
CA ARG A 74 -6.59 8.11 15.16
C ARG A 74 -5.20 8.74 15.20
N LEU A 75 -4.19 8.06 14.66
CA LEU A 75 -2.82 8.58 14.50
C LEU A 75 -2.60 9.18 13.11
N GLY A 76 -3.63 9.29 12.29
CA GLY A 76 -3.55 9.82 10.93
C GLY A 76 -3.08 8.80 9.89
N LEU A 77 -2.92 7.52 10.25
CA LEU A 77 -2.57 6.48 9.30
C LEU A 77 -3.84 5.93 8.63
N LEU A 78 -3.96 6.18 7.33
CA LEU A 78 -5.03 5.66 6.50
C LEU A 78 -4.53 4.41 5.76
N THR A 79 -5.09 3.26 6.13
CA THR A 79 -4.97 2.04 5.32
C THR A 79 -6.18 2.01 4.40
N HIS A 80 -5.97 2.27 3.12
CA HIS A 80 -7.05 2.41 2.16
C HIS A 80 -6.94 1.32 1.09
N SER A 81 -8.00 0.53 0.93
CA SER A 81 -8.19 -0.34 -0.23
C SER A 81 -9.00 0.45 -1.25
N THR A 82 -8.34 1.17 -2.17
CA THR A 82 -9.00 1.97 -3.22
C THR A 82 -9.88 1.12 -4.14
N ALA A 83 -9.59 -0.18 -4.22
CA ALA A 83 -10.48 -1.21 -4.75
C ALA A 83 -10.82 -2.16 -3.58
N GLY A 84 -12.00 -1.97 -2.99
CA GLY A 84 -12.45 -2.75 -1.83
C GLY A 84 -13.09 -4.10 -2.18
N PHE A 85 -13.28 -4.38 -3.48
CA PHE A 85 -13.95 -5.55 -4.03
C PHE A 85 -13.50 -5.80 -5.47
#